data_AF-A0A9Q4BUQ5-F1
#
_entry.id   AF-A0A9Q4BUQ5-F1
#
_cell.length_a   1.000
_cell.length_b   1.000
_cell.length_c   1.000
_cell.angle_alpha   90.00
_cell.angle_beta   90.00
_cell.angle_gamma   90.00
#
_symmetry.space_group_name_H-M   'P 1'
#
loop_
_entity.id
_entity.type
_entity.pdbx_description
1 polymer ?
#
loop_
_entity_poly.entity_id
_entity_poly.type
_entity_poly.pdbx_seq_one_letter_code
_entity_poly.pdbx_strand_id
1 'polypeptide(L)'
;MKPLLLISLLLQSLLLCCTNIAAQESKPKQLEKVSIDWLKSGKIYDIILESTDSMDRLRIKYPGHKDFTLVDSAGFFTVKEALFDSVLIKSNLIKSKNVYISPELKSRQNYPALMVFGYAAASDPGSIHVVMLDSLGIPKEVFYSQTFQLTDIKDLDNDSVAELIGKHCLSQLWGNRFGEECFSTYDPYSVYKINAKGKVKFTYNLELSKQYNIDHYYGWAGKQCSEETIIVLCTKDRKPKIMNIKEAERLYK
;
A
#
# COMPACT_ATOMS: atom_id res chain seq x y z
N MET A 1 37.10 -54.40 25.70
CA MET A 1 35.73 -54.22 25.20
C MET A 1 35.49 -52.74 24.90
N LYS A 2 35.47 -52.36 23.62
CA LYS A 2 35.00 -51.05 23.13
C LYS A 2 34.39 -51.24 21.73
N PRO A 3 33.06 -51.21 21.56
CA PRO A 3 32.43 -51.09 20.25
C PRO A 3 31.93 -49.65 20.08
N LEU A 4 32.61 -48.84 19.27
CA LEU A 4 32.20 -47.46 19.00
C LEU A 4 32.46 -47.05 17.54
N LEU A 5 32.48 -48.03 16.63
CA LEU A 5 32.87 -47.83 15.23
C LEU A 5 31.76 -48.10 14.21
N LEU A 6 30.56 -48.53 14.63
CA LEU A 6 29.49 -48.90 13.69
C LEU A 6 28.40 -47.83 13.45
N ILE A 7 28.38 -46.72 14.20
CA ILE A 7 27.30 -45.70 14.07
C ILE A 7 27.60 -44.67 12.97
N SER A 8 28.85 -44.55 12.53
CA SER A 8 29.25 -43.52 11.55
C SER A 8 28.83 -43.79 10.10
N LEU A 9 28.51 -45.03 9.73
CA LEU A 9 28.20 -45.39 8.33
C LEU A 9 26.70 -45.31 7.99
N LEU A 10 25.80 -45.33 8.97
CA LEU A 10 24.35 -45.21 8.74
C LEU A 10 23.85 -43.77 8.67
N LEU A 11 24.63 -42.79 9.16
CA LEU A 11 24.27 -41.37 9.06
C LEU A 11 24.65 -40.75 7.71
N GLN A 12 25.60 -41.32 6.96
CA GLN A 12 26.00 -40.81 5.65
C GLN A 12 25.06 -41.22 4.52
N SER A 13 24.30 -42.32 4.68
CA SER A 13 23.33 -42.76 3.68
C SER A 13 21.96 -42.06 3.76
N LEU A 14 21.63 -41.42 4.91
CA LEU A 14 20.38 -40.65 5.03
C LEU A 14 20.49 -39.20 4.52
N LEU A 15 21.70 -38.68 4.31
CA LEU A 15 21.93 -37.32 3.84
C LEU A 15 21.93 -37.16 2.31
N LEU A 16 21.76 -38.25 1.55
CA LEU A 16 21.77 -38.21 0.08
C LEU A 16 20.38 -38.18 -0.60
N CYS A 17 19.28 -38.26 0.15
CA CYS A 17 17.92 -38.18 -0.43
C CYS A 17 17.32 -36.76 -0.44
N CYS A 18 18.06 -35.73 0.01
CA CYS A 18 17.64 -34.34 -0.13
C CYS A 18 18.20 -33.70 -1.41
N THR A 19 18.35 -34.47 -2.50
CA THR A 19 18.73 -33.93 -3.80
C THR A 19 17.54 -33.22 -4.44
N ASN A 20 17.53 -31.90 -4.28
CA ASN A 20 17.19 -30.95 -5.33
C ASN A 20 15.91 -31.23 -6.13
N ILE A 21 14.75 -31.16 -5.47
CA ILE A 21 13.59 -30.58 -6.16
C ILE A 21 13.81 -29.07 -6.15
N ALA A 22 14.74 -28.59 -6.97
CA ALA A 22 14.73 -27.20 -7.36
C ALA A 22 13.47 -27.04 -8.20
N ALA A 23 12.39 -26.54 -7.58
CA ALA A 23 11.18 -26.17 -8.28
C ALA A 23 11.59 -25.30 -9.47
N GLN A 24 11.38 -25.81 -10.68
CA GLN A 24 11.68 -25.10 -11.90
C GLN A 24 10.70 -23.92 -11.95
N GLU A 25 11.15 -22.75 -11.48
CA GLU A 25 10.34 -21.53 -11.53
C GLU A 25 9.89 -21.34 -12.97
N SER A 26 8.57 -21.31 -13.15
CA SER A 26 7.97 -21.04 -14.46
C SER A 26 8.49 -19.70 -14.97
N LYS A 27 8.71 -19.62 -16.29
CA LYS A 27 9.16 -18.38 -16.91
C LYS A 27 8.11 -17.30 -16.61
N PRO A 28 8.51 -16.14 -16.03
CA PRO A 28 7.57 -15.08 -15.72
C PRO A 28 6.78 -14.65 -16.97
N LYS A 29 5.46 -14.59 -16.84
CA LYS A 29 4.55 -14.09 -17.87
C LYS A 29 4.47 -12.57 -17.76
N GLN A 30 4.84 -11.86 -18.82
CA GLN A 30 4.68 -10.40 -18.84
C GLN A 30 3.19 -10.03 -18.91
N LEU A 31 2.71 -9.29 -17.90
CA LEU A 31 1.35 -8.76 -17.84
C LEU A 31 1.24 -7.42 -18.58
N GLU A 32 2.21 -6.53 -18.37
CA GLU A 32 2.24 -5.19 -18.96
C GLU A 32 3.68 -4.72 -19.16
N LYS A 33 3.90 -3.87 -20.16
CA LYS A 33 5.14 -3.09 -20.33
C LYS A 33 4.80 -1.68 -20.76
N VAL A 34 5.36 -0.70 -20.06
CA VAL A 34 5.25 0.73 -20.38
C VAL A 34 6.63 1.37 -20.36
N SER A 35 6.93 2.18 -21.37
CA SER A 35 8.19 2.92 -21.47
C SER A 35 7.94 4.40 -21.23
N ILE A 36 8.72 5.02 -20.34
CA ILE A 36 8.55 6.43 -19.97
C ILE A 36 9.87 7.19 -19.94
N ASP A 37 9.86 8.46 -20.33
CA ASP A 37 10.92 9.41 -20.01
C ASP A 37 10.60 10.09 -18.68
N TRP A 38 10.82 9.37 -17.57
CA TRP A 38 10.43 9.78 -16.23
C TRP A 38 11.08 11.11 -15.81
N LEU A 39 12.32 11.34 -16.26
CA LEU A 39 13.11 12.53 -15.95
C LEU A 39 12.90 13.68 -16.95
N LYS A 40 12.17 13.46 -18.06
CA LYS A 40 12.11 14.38 -19.21
C LYS A 40 13.50 14.73 -19.76
N SER A 41 14.39 13.74 -19.80
CA SER A 41 15.81 13.88 -20.17
C SER A 41 16.19 13.11 -21.43
N GLY A 42 15.23 12.43 -22.06
CA GLY A 42 15.43 11.46 -23.14
C GLY A 42 15.83 10.06 -22.66
N LYS A 43 16.06 9.85 -21.37
CA LYS A 43 16.38 8.53 -20.80
C LYS A 43 15.10 7.74 -20.53
N ILE A 44 14.97 6.61 -21.20
CA ILE A 44 13.79 5.75 -21.11
C ILE A 44 13.92 4.74 -19.97
N TYR A 45 12.86 4.67 -19.16
CA TYR A 45 12.63 3.65 -18.14
C TYR A 45 11.60 2.66 -18.69
N ASP A 46 11.93 1.38 -18.71
CA ASP A 46 10.98 0.32 -19.02
C ASP A 46 10.39 -0.22 -17.72
N ILE A 47 9.11 0.06 -17.49
CA ILE A 47 8.31 -0.48 -16.40
C ILE A 47 7.65 -1.76 -16.90
N ILE A 48 8.00 -2.88 -16.29
CA ILE A 48 7.58 -4.21 -16.72
C ILE A 48 6.88 -4.88 -15.55
N LEU A 49 5.63 -5.27 -15.75
CA LEU A 49 4.86 -6.07 -14.80
C LEU A 49 4.85 -7.53 -15.28
N GLU A 50 5.26 -8.43 -14.40
CA GLU A 50 5.37 -9.86 -14.67
C GLU A 50 4.61 -10.64 -13.60
N SER A 51 4.08 -11.80 -13.96
CA SER A 51 3.41 -12.74 -13.06
C SER A 51 4.12 -14.09 -13.14
N THR A 52 4.29 -14.73 -12.00
CA THR A 52 4.72 -16.13 -11.89
C THR A 52 3.57 -16.96 -11.29
N ASP A 53 3.77 -18.27 -11.12
CA ASP A 53 2.75 -19.11 -10.48
C ASP A 53 2.49 -18.76 -9.00
N SER A 54 3.33 -17.91 -8.38
CA SER A 54 3.29 -17.63 -6.94
C SER A 54 3.27 -16.16 -6.55
N MET A 55 3.59 -15.24 -7.45
CA MET A 55 3.70 -13.82 -7.14
C MET A 55 3.68 -12.96 -8.40
N ASP A 56 3.35 -11.68 -8.24
CA ASP A 56 3.61 -10.69 -9.27
C ASP A 56 4.86 -9.87 -8.95
N ARG A 57 5.49 -9.36 -9.99
CA ARG A 57 6.76 -8.65 -9.94
C ARG A 57 6.71 -7.40 -10.79
N LEU A 58 7.03 -6.27 -10.18
CA LEU A 58 7.34 -5.02 -10.88
C LEU A 58 8.84 -4.96 -11.11
N ARG A 59 9.25 -4.73 -12.34
CA ARG A 59 10.64 -4.53 -12.72
C ARG A 59 10.80 -3.23 -13.49
N ILE A 60 11.76 -2.40 -13.07
CA ILE A 60 12.05 -1.13 -13.72
C ILE A 60 13.48 -1.21 -14.27
N LYS A 61 13.60 -1.27 -15.59
CA LYS A 61 14.90 -1.16 -16.27
C LYS A 61 15.21 0.29 -16.52
N TYR A 62 16.45 0.69 -16.27
CA TYR A 62 16.93 2.04 -16.51
C TYR A 62 18.39 2.02 -16.98
N PRO A 63 18.80 2.93 -17.88
CA PRO A 63 20.02 2.74 -18.65
C PRO A 63 21.28 2.75 -17.78
N GLY A 64 22.14 1.74 -17.94
CA GLY A 64 23.45 1.67 -17.28
C GLY A 64 23.42 1.18 -15.83
N HIS A 65 22.29 0.67 -15.34
CA HIS A 65 22.14 0.20 -13.97
C HIS A 65 21.44 -1.15 -13.89
N LYS A 66 21.54 -1.79 -12.70
CA LYS A 66 20.79 -3.00 -12.39
C LYS A 66 19.30 -2.67 -12.26
N ASP A 67 18.46 -3.52 -12.87
CA ASP A 67 17.00 -3.48 -12.74
C ASP A 67 16.58 -3.29 -11.27
N PHE A 68 15.68 -2.35 -11.05
CA PHE A 68 14.95 -2.24 -9.79
C PHE A 68 13.80 -3.25 -9.80
N THR A 69 13.52 -3.91 -8.68
CA THR A 69 12.52 -5.00 -8.62
C THR A 69 11.75 -4.93 -7.32
N LEU A 70 10.43 -5.05 -7.41
CA LEU A 70 9.50 -5.25 -6.30
C LEU A 70 8.67 -6.50 -6.56
N VAL A 71 8.28 -7.17 -5.49
CA VAL A 71 7.49 -8.40 -5.52
C VAL A 71 6.30 -8.22 -4.60
N ASP A 72 5.12 -8.61 -5.07
CA ASP A 72 3.93 -8.75 -4.24
C ASP A 72 3.40 -10.18 -4.35
N SER A 73 3.34 -10.88 -3.20
CA SER A 73 2.91 -12.27 -3.14
C SER A 73 1.41 -12.47 -3.35
N ALA A 74 0.60 -11.43 -3.13
CA ALA A 74 -0.83 -11.45 -3.37
C ALA A 74 -1.19 -11.08 -4.82
N GLY A 75 -0.22 -10.54 -5.57
CA GLY A 75 -0.40 -10.09 -6.95
C GLY A 75 -0.79 -8.61 -7.03
N PHE A 76 -0.74 -8.03 -8.23
CA PHE A 76 -1.09 -6.62 -8.46
C PHE A 76 -2.46 -6.45 -9.11
N PHE A 77 -3.22 -5.49 -8.60
CA PHE A 77 -4.49 -5.05 -9.18
C PHE A 77 -4.32 -4.03 -10.29
N THR A 78 -5.40 -3.83 -11.05
CA THR A 78 -5.48 -2.68 -11.95
C THR A 78 -5.67 -1.39 -11.15
N VAL A 79 -5.18 -0.27 -11.69
CA VAL A 79 -5.36 1.06 -11.11
C VAL A 79 -6.85 1.35 -10.87
N LYS A 80 -7.73 0.87 -11.76
CA LYS A 80 -9.18 1.06 -11.66
C LYS A 80 -9.80 0.27 -10.50
N GLU A 81 -9.26 -0.90 -10.17
CA GLU A 81 -9.74 -1.72 -9.05
C GLU A 81 -9.23 -1.18 -7.70
N ALA A 82 -8.01 -0.66 -7.67
CA ALA A 82 -7.38 -0.15 -6.46
C ALA A 82 -7.83 1.27 -6.07
N LEU A 83 -8.11 2.13 -7.06
CA LEU A 83 -8.53 3.50 -6.82
C LEU A 83 -10.04 3.64 -6.99
N PHE A 84 -10.72 4.12 -5.96
CA PHE A 84 -12.17 4.36 -6.01
C PHE A 84 -12.50 5.74 -6.61
N ASP A 85 -11.54 6.68 -6.62
CA ASP A 85 -11.73 8.02 -7.17
C ASP A 85 -11.44 8.07 -8.68
N SER A 86 -12.48 8.37 -9.46
CA SER A 86 -12.37 8.52 -10.91
C SER A 86 -11.47 9.69 -11.35
N VAL A 87 -11.29 10.71 -10.50
CA VAL A 87 -10.39 11.85 -10.75
C VAL A 87 -8.95 11.36 -10.70
N LEU A 88 -8.57 10.64 -9.65
CA LEU A 88 -7.23 10.03 -9.53
C LEU A 88 -6.95 9.06 -10.67
N ILE A 89 -7.93 8.24 -11.07
CA ILE A 89 -7.73 7.33 -12.22
C ILE A 89 -7.44 8.11 -13.50
N LYS A 90 -8.18 9.20 -13.75
CA LYS A 90 -8.04 10.02 -14.96
C LYS A 90 -6.77 10.86 -14.98
N SER A 91 -6.18 11.15 -13.82
CA SER A 91 -4.96 11.95 -13.71
C SER A 91 -3.67 11.15 -13.95
N ASN A 92 -3.76 9.84 -14.23
CA ASN A 92 -2.59 9.01 -14.51
C ASN A 92 -1.77 9.59 -15.68
N LEU A 93 -0.49 9.90 -15.44
CA LEU A 93 0.39 10.47 -16.45
C LEU A 93 0.73 9.50 -17.59
N ILE A 94 0.38 8.22 -17.44
CA ILE A 94 0.61 7.18 -18.45
C ILE A 94 -0.64 6.39 -18.76
N LYS A 95 -0.68 5.83 -19.97
CA LYS A 95 -1.70 4.86 -20.38
C LYS A 95 -1.29 3.47 -19.90
N SER A 96 -1.55 3.18 -18.64
CA SER A 96 -1.30 1.87 -18.04
C SER A 96 -2.53 1.37 -17.30
N LYS A 97 -2.73 0.05 -17.31
CA LYS A 97 -3.79 -0.61 -16.55
C LYS A 97 -3.38 -0.87 -15.10
N ASN A 98 -2.11 -1.16 -14.84
CA ASN A 98 -1.65 -1.62 -13.52
C ASN A 98 -0.71 -0.64 -12.80
N VAL A 99 -0.21 0.37 -13.50
CA VAL A 99 0.74 1.35 -12.97
C VAL A 99 0.11 2.74 -12.97
N TYR A 100 0.15 3.41 -11.83
CA TYR A 100 -0.27 4.79 -11.69
C TYR A 100 0.95 5.70 -11.56
N ILE A 101 1.05 6.74 -12.38
CA ILE A 101 2.06 7.79 -12.21
C ILE A 101 1.35 9.08 -11.82
N SER A 102 1.59 9.51 -10.58
CA SER A 102 0.90 10.65 -9.98
C SER A 102 1.44 11.97 -10.52
N PRO A 103 0.58 12.86 -11.04
CA PRO A 103 0.98 14.21 -11.40
C PRO A 103 1.20 15.13 -10.19
N GLU A 104 0.69 14.75 -9.02
CA GLU A 104 0.67 15.59 -7.82
C GLU A 104 1.73 15.15 -6.81
N LEU A 105 1.91 13.85 -6.63
CA LEU A 105 2.93 13.31 -5.73
C LEU A 105 4.29 13.31 -6.43
N LYS A 106 5.15 14.23 -6.04
CA LYS A 106 6.47 14.40 -6.65
C LYS A 106 7.58 14.43 -5.63
N SER A 107 8.77 14.00 -6.06
CA SER A 107 10.01 14.26 -5.32
C SER A 107 10.32 15.76 -5.33
N ARG A 108 11.28 16.19 -4.51
CA ARG A 108 11.79 17.57 -4.53
C ARG A 108 12.43 17.97 -5.86
N GLN A 109 12.89 16.99 -6.63
CA GLN A 109 13.40 17.17 -7.98
C GLN A 109 12.27 17.22 -9.02
N ASN A 110 11.01 17.30 -8.57
CA ASN A 110 9.81 17.37 -9.40
C ASN A 110 9.59 16.10 -10.25
N TYR A 111 10.13 14.95 -9.81
CA TYR A 111 9.89 13.67 -10.46
C TYR A 111 8.62 13.03 -9.91
N PRO A 112 7.65 12.65 -10.75
CA PRO A 112 6.40 12.06 -10.28
C PRO A 112 6.62 10.70 -9.61
N ALA A 113 5.77 10.35 -8.67
CA ALA A 113 5.77 9.03 -8.05
C ALA A 113 5.07 8.00 -8.94
N LEU A 114 5.59 6.78 -8.96
CA LEU A 114 4.95 5.60 -9.51
C LEU A 114 4.31 4.80 -8.37
N MET A 115 3.11 4.30 -8.59
CA MET A 115 2.39 3.44 -7.66
C MET A 115 1.93 2.17 -8.35
N VAL A 116 2.03 1.06 -7.62
CA VAL A 116 1.37 -0.20 -7.93
C VAL A 116 0.62 -0.67 -6.69
N PHE A 117 -0.51 -1.35 -6.91
CA PHE A 117 -1.44 -1.71 -5.86
C PHE A 117 -1.58 -3.22 -5.82
N GLY A 118 -1.43 -3.80 -4.63
CA GLY A 118 -1.60 -5.22 -4.42
C GLY A 118 -3.06 -5.64 -4.44
N TYR A 119 -3.28 -6.94 -4.49
CA TYR A 119 -4.59 -7.55 -4.38
C TYR A 119 -5.28 -7.16 -3.07
N ALA A 120 -6.53 -6.72 -3.16
CA ALA A 120 -7.40 -6.44 -2.03
C ALA A 120 -8.49 -7.52 -1.93
N ALA A 121 -8.76 -7.99 -0.71
CA ALA A 121 -9.75 -9.05 -0.46
C ALA A 121 -10.72 -8.66 0.66
N ALA A 122 -12.01 -8.86 0.39
CA ALA A 122 -13.09 -8.63 1.37
C ALA A 122 -12.99 -7.24 2.03
N SER A 123 -12.66 -7.19 3.33
CA SER A 123 -12.58 -5.95 4.11
C SER A 123 -11.15 -5.40 4.26
N ASP A 124 -10.19 -5.92 3.49
CA ASP A 124 -8.80 -5.45 3.48
C ASP A 124 -8.53 -4.62 2.22
N PRO A 125 -8.00 -3.37 2.35
CA PRO A 125 -7.72 -2.50 1.21
C PRO A 125 -6.56 -2.95 0.31
N GLY A 126 -5.79 -3.99 0.67
CA GLY A 126 -4.67 -4.47 -0.13
C GLY A 126 -3.41 -3.60 -0.01
N SER A 127 -2.32 -4.04 -0.64
CA SER A 127 -1.02 -3.39 -0.52
C SER A 127 -0.88 -2.17 -1.43
N ILE A 128 0.06 -1.29 -1.10
CA ILE A 128 0.52 -0.23 -2.00
C ILE A 128 2.05 -0.16 -1.95
N HIS A 129 2.64 -0.01 -3.12
CA HIS A 129 4.05 0.33 -3.28
C HIS A 129 4.15 1.69 -3.96
N VAL A 130 4.95 2.59 -3.39
CA VAL A 130 5.27 3.90 -4.00
C VAL A 130 6.75 3.94 -4.32
N VAL A 131 7.06 4.16 -5.58
CA VAL A 131 8.41 4.26 -6.12
C VAL A 131 8.66 5.69 -6.59
N MET A 132 9.78 6.26 -6.19
CA MET A 132 10.27 7.55 -6.69
C MET A 132 11.70 7.43 -7.16
N LEU A 133 12.11 8.35 -8.03
CA LEU A 133 13.51 8.49 -8.40
C LEU A 133 14.25 9.31 -7.34
N ASP A 134 15.44 8.85 -6.95
CA ASP A 134 16.36 9.64 -6.14
C ASP A 134 17.04 10.74 -6.98
N SER A 135 17.94 11.51 -6.35
CA SER A 135 18.66 12.61 -7.03
C SER A 135 19.57 12.15 -8.19
N LEU A 136 19.86 10.84 -8.30
CA LEU A 136 20.64 10.25 -9.38
C LEU A 136 19.74 9.65 -10.48
N GLY A 137 18.42 9.75 -10.34
CA GLY A 137 17.47 9.11 -11.24
C GLY A 137 17.32 7.61 -11.00
N ILE A 138 17.73 7.10 -9.84
CA ILE A 138 17.63 5.67 -9.52
C ILE A 138 16.28 5.42 -8.82
N PRO A 139 15.47 4.44 -9.29
CA PRO A 139 14.23 4.09 -8.62
C PRO A 139 14.46 3.55 -7.21
N LYS A 140 13.66 4.03 -6.26
CA LYS A 140 13.62 3.59 -4.86
C LYS A 140 12.18 3.42 -4.43
N GLU A 141 11.89 2.35 -3.69
CA GLU A 141 10.65 2.25 -2.94
C GLU A 141 10.71 3.19 -1.73
N VAL A 142 9.80 4.15 -1.70
CA VAL A 142 9.76 5.23 -0.71
C VAL A 142 8.60 5.10 0.27
N PHE A 143 7.61 4.27 -0.07
CA PHE A 143 6.52 3.87 0.80
C PHE A 143 6.08 2.46 0.43
N TYR A 144 5.82 1.66 1.45
CA TYR A 144 5.17 0.37 1.34
C TYR A 144 4.21 0.21 2.52
N SER A 145 3.01 -0.26 2.24
CA SER A 145 2.07 -0.72 3.26
C SER A 145 1.37 -1.96 2.74
N GLN A 146 1.25 -2.98 3.59
CA GLN A 146 0.52 -4.21 3.25
C GLN A 146 -1.00 -3.96 3.16
N THR A 147 -1.51 -2.98 3.92
CA THR A 147 -2.90 -2.56 3.90
C THR A 147 -2.96 -1.03 3.80
N PHE A 148 -3.38 -0.49 2.66
CA PHE A 148 -3.57 0.95 2.50
C PHE A 148 -4.44 1.30 1.28
N GLN A 149 -5.63 1.82 1.55
CA GLN A 149 -6.48 2.43 0.53
C GLN A 149 -6.03 3.86 0.30
N LEU A 150 -5.46 4.16 -0.87
CA LEU A 150 -5.20 5.53 -1.27
C LEU A 150 -6.53 6.26 -1.50
N THR A 151 -6.73 7.38 -0.81
CA THR A 151 -7.96 8.19 -0.94
C THR A 151 -7.69 9.54 -1.56
N ASP A 152 -6.54 10.15 -1.28
CA ASP A 152 -6.19 11.46 -1.82
C ASP A 152 -4.67 11.67 -1.87
N ILE A 153 -4.24 12.61 -2.70
CA ILE A 153 -2.87 13.11 -2.80
C ILE A 153 -2.97 14.62 -2.78
N LYS A 154 -2.49 15.27 -1.72
CA LYS A 154 -2.70 16.71 -1.56
C LYS A 154 -1.65 17.34 -0.68
N ASP A 155 -1.25 18.57 -0.99
CA ASP A 155 -0.44 19.40 -0.11
C ASP A 155 -1.33 20.01 0.98
N LEU A 156 -1.20 19.49 2.20
CA LEU A 156 -2.02 19.87 3.35
C LEU A 156 -1.42 21.00 4.18
N ASP A 157 -0.11 21.25 4.08
CA ASP A 157 0.58 22.30 4.85
C ASP A 157 1.16 23.44 3.99
N ASN A 158 0.85 23.44 2.69
CA ASN A 158 1.25 24.43 1.70
C ASN A 158 2.78 24.55 1.55
N ASP A 159 3.52 23.47 1.76
CA ASP A 159 4.97 23.44 1.55
C ASP A 159 5.38 23.06 0.11
N SER A 160 4.40 23.00 -0.80
CA SER A 160 4.50 22.59 -2.20
C SER A 160 4.87 21.12 -2.40
N VAL A 161 4.72 20.28 -1.38
CA VAL A 161 4.98 18.84 -1.44
C VAL A 161 3.75 18.08 -0.99
N ALA A 162 3.05 17.44 -1.92
CA ALA A 162 1.86 16.68 -1.61
C ALA A 162 2.11 15.52 -0.61
N GLU A 163 1.17 15.32 0.30
CA GLU A 163 1.08 14.16 1.16
C GLU A 163 0.31 13.01 0.52
N LEU A 164 0.61 11.79 0.98
CA LEU A 164 -0.16 10.59 0.67
C LEU A 164 -1.22 10.39 1.76
N ILE A 165 -2.50 10.34 1.38
CA ILE A 165 -3.63 10.28 2.31
C ILE A 165 -4.42 9.01 2.03
N GLY A 166 -4.69 8.22 3.06
CA GLY A 166 -5.41 6.97 2.88
C GLY A 166 -5.86 6.32 4.17
N LYS A 167 -6.39 5.10 4.09
CA LYS A 167 -6.89 4.33 5.22
C LYS A 167 -6.26 2.94 5.28
N HIS A 168 -5.96 2.44 6.49
CA HIS A 168 -5.39 1.09 6.66
C HIS A 168 -6.44 -0.02 6.78
N CYS A 169 -7.71 0.36 6.91
CA CYS A 169 -8.84 -0.56 7.00
C CYS A 169 -10.05 0.08 6.31
N LEU A 170 -11.04 -0.74 5.98
CA LEU A 170 -12.31 -0.29 5.42
C LEU A 170 -13.36 -0.17 6.53
N SER A 171 -14.24 0.83 6.42
CA SER A 171 -15.38 0.97 7.33
C SER A 171 -16.29 -0.25 7.21
N GLN A 172 -16.69 -0.83 8.34
CA GLN A 172 -17.78 -1.79 8.40
C GLN A 172 -18.96 -1.12 9.10
N LEU A 173 -20.17 -1.34 8.59
CA LEU A 173 -21.40 -0.80 9.14
C LEU A 173 -22.24 -1.92 9.73
N TRP A 174 -22.86 -1.69 10.88
CA TRP A 174 -23.73 -2.68 11.52
C TRP A 174 -24.73 -2.06 12.49
N GLY A 175 -25.63 -2.91 13.00
CA GLY A 175 -26.68 -2.56 13.95
C GLY A 175 -27.83 -1.84 13.24
N ASN A 176 -29.07 -2.23 13.54
CA ASN A 176 -30.25 -1.60 12.94
C ASN A 176 -30.98 -0.80 14.00
N ARG A 177 -31.06 0.52 13.81
CA ARG A 177 -31.96 1.37 14.59
C ARG A 177 -32.75 2.24 13.64
N PHE A 178 -34.07 2.16 13.74
CA PHE A 178 -35.00 2.87 12.85
C PHE A 178 -34.84 2.53 11.36
N GLY A 179 -34.33 1.34 11.03
CA GLY A 179 -34.11 0.92 9.64
C GLY A 179 -32.78 1.37 9.05
N GLU A 180 -31.92 2.05 9.82
CA GLU A 180 -30.62 2.55 9.38
C GLU A 180 -29.48 1.86 10.16
N GLU A 181 -28.31 1.76 9.52
CA GLU A 181 -27.08 1.27 10.15
C GLU A 181 -26.61 2.29 11.21
N CYS A 182 -26.54 1.85 12.47
CA CYS A 182 -26.25 2.77 13.58
C CYS A 182 -24.76 2.88 13.90
N PHE A 183 -23.98 1.83 13.65
CA PHE A 183 -22.60 1.73 14.09
C PHE A 183 -21.65 1.58 12.90
N SER A 184 -20.47 2.22 13.03
CA SER A 184 -19.37 2.08 12.09
C SER A 184 -18.05 1.86 12.81
N THR A 185 -17.15 1.08 12.21
CA THR A 185 -15.76 0.91 12.68
C THR A 185 -15.07 2.27 12.71
N TYR A 186 -14.24 2.53 13.72
CA TYR A 186 -13.34 3.68 13.68
C TYR A 186 -12.18 3.38 12.74
N ASP A 187 -12.15 4.05 11.58
CA ASP A 187 -11.20 3.85 10.48
C ASP A 187 -10.59 5.18 10.00
N PRO A 188 -9.74 5.81 10.84
CA PRO A 188 -9.24 7.16 10.58
C PRO A 188 -8.32 7.20 9.36
N TYR A 189 -8.29 8.35 8.70
CA TYR A 189 -7.31 8.66 7.68
C TYR A 189 -5.89 8.73 8.27
N SER A 190 -4.93 8.20 7.53
CA SER A 190 -3.49 8.33 7.77
C SER A 190 -2.90 9.26 6.71
N VAL A 191 -2.13 10.24 7.17
CA VAL A 191 -1.39 11.17 6.33
C VAL A 191 0.10 10.86 6.44
N TYR A 192 0.73 10.64 5.28
CA TYR A 192 2.15 10.40 5.17
C TYR A 192 2.83 11.52 4.40
N LYS A 193 3.87 12.08 5.00
CA LYS A 193 4.69 13.15 4.42
C LYS A 193 6.06 12.62 4.04
N ILE A 194 6.60 13.08 2.92
CA ILE A 194 7.94 12.72 2.49
C ILE A 194 8.99 13.52 3.28
N ASN A 195 9.85 12.84 4.04
CA ASN A 195 10.97 13.49 4.69
C ASN A 195 12.15 13.52 3.72
N ALA A 196 12.43 14.68 3.14
CA ALA A 196 13.51 14.82 2.17
C ALA A 196 14.90 15.05 2.78
N LYS A 197 15.03 15.22 4.11
CA LYS A 197 16.33 15.39 4.77
C LYS A 197 16.99 14.02 4.96
N GLY A 198 17.58 13.49 3.89
CA GLY A 198 18.49 12.34 3.93
C GLY A 198 18.06 11.13 3.10
N LYS A 199 16.89 10.55 3.38
CA LYS A 199 16.33 9.41 2.63
C LYS A 199 14.94 9.76 2.14
N VAL A 200 14.71 9.68 0.84
CA VAL A 200 13.39 9.84 0.21
C VAL A 200 12.48 8.73 0.74
N LYS A 201 11.75 9.00 1.83
CA LYS A 201 10.87 8.03 2.50
C LYS A 201 9.66 8.76 3.08
N PHE A 202 8.49 8.17 2.90
CA PHE A 202 7.27 8.63 3.55
C PHE A 202 7.25 8.25 5.02
N THR A 203 6.90 9.21 5.86
CA THR A 203 6.76 9.05 7.31
C THR A 203 5.38 9.52 7.72
N TYR A 204 4.74 8.75 8.61
CA TYR A 204 3.45 9.11 9.18
C TYR A 204 3.54 10.46 9.88
N ASN A 205 2.62 11.37 9.58
CA ASN A 205 2.52 12.66 10.24
C ASN A 205 1.26 12.69 11.13
N LEU A 206 1.47 12.65 12.45
CA LEU A 206 0.39 12.60 13.44
C LEU A 206 -0.45 13.88 13.43
N GLU A 207 0.18 15.04 13.31
CA GLU A 207 -0.50 16.33 13.35
C GLU A 207 -1.41 16.49 12.13
N LEU A 208 -0.87 16.24 10.94
CA LEU A 208 -1.66 16.29 9.70
C LEU A 208 -2.78 15.23 9.70
N SER A 209 -2.50 14.01 10.17
CA SER A 209 -3.54 12.98 10.27
C SER A 209 -4.67 13.40 11.20
N LYS A 210 -4.35 13.94 12.38
CA LYS A 210 -5.34 14.43 13.34
C LYS A 210 -6.19 15.54 12.72
N GLN A 211 -5.55 16.54 12.13
CA GLN A 211 -6.25 17.67 11.52
C GLN A 211 -7.14 17.21 10.36
N TYR A 212 -6.61 16.37 9.47
CA TYR A 212 -7.37 15.86 8.34
C TYR A 212 -8.63 15.09 8.76
N ASN A 213 -8.55 14.28 9.82
CA ASN A 213 -9.72 13.56 10.35
C ASN A 213 -10.74 14.48 11.05
N ILE A 214 -10.30 15.57 11.68
CA ILE A 214 -11.23 16.57 12.22
C ILE A 214 -12.03 17.22 11.08
N ASP A 215 -11.37 17.46 9.95
CA ASP A 215 -11.96 18.20 8.83
C ASP A 215 -12.77 17.31 7.86
N HIS A 216 -12.40 16.04 7.70
CA HIS A 216 -12.93 15.14 6.66
C HIS A 216 -13.51 13.82 7.19
N TYR A 217 -13.50 13.61 8.51
CA TYR A 217 -14.02 12.40 9.15
C TYR A 217 -14.95 12.76 10.32
N TYR A 218 -15.24 11.80 11.19
CA TYR A 218 -16.13 11.98 12.35
C TYR A 218 -15.42 12.54 13.59
N GLY A 219 -14.16 13.00 13.46
CA GLY A 219 -13.30 13.46 14.54
C GLY A 219 -12.04 12.61 14.72
N TRP A 220 -11.40 12.71 15.88
CA TRP A 220 -10.13 12.03 16.16
C TRP A 220 -10.14 11.31 17.52
N ALA A 221 -9.92 10.00 17.50
CA ALA A 221 -9.75 9.17 18.69
C ALA A 221 -8.45 8.35 18.68
N GLY A 222 -7.56 8.59 17.72
CA GLY A 222 -6.27 7.90 17.60
C GLY A 222 -5.94 7.51 16.18
N LYS A 223 -4.73 6.99 15.99
CA LYS A 223 -4.15 6.68 14.66
C LYS A 223 -4.48 5.29 14.12
N GLN A 224 -5.10 4.42 14.92
CA GLN A 224 -5.32 3.02 14.55
C GLN A 224 -6.79 2.79 14.29
N CYS A 225 -7.07 1.91 13.33
CA CYS A 225 -8.38 1.32 13.20
C CYS A 225 -8.77 0.59 14.49
N SER A 226 -10.05 0.62 14.83
CA SER A 226 -10.55 -0.02 16.04
C SER A 226 -12.01 -0.46 15.89
N GLU A 227 -12.31 -1.66 16.39
CA GLU A 227 -13.69 -2.12 16.62
C GLU A 227 -14.16 -1.83 18.06
N GLU A 228 -13.23 -1.54 18.98
CA GLU A 228 -13.55 -1.16 20.36
C GLU A 228 -13.93 0.33 20.46
N THR A 229 -13.39 1.15 19.58
CA THR A 229 -13.80 2.53 19.35
C THR A 229 -14.63 2.56 18.07
N ILE A 230 -15.86 3.05 18.14
CA ILE A 230 -16.78 3.05 17.01
C ILE A 230 -17.33 4.45 16.77
N ILE A 231 -17.89 4.69 15.59
CA ILE A 231 -18.74 5.85 15.34
C ILE A 231 -20.21 5.43 15.43
N VAL A 232 -20.95 6.16 16.25
CA VAL A 232 -22.41 6.05 16.34
C VAL A 232 -23.02 7.10 15.43
N LEU A 233 -23.73 6.63 14.40
CA LEU A 233 -24.39 7.46 13.39
C LEU A 233 -25.81 7.84 13.80
N CYS A 234 -26.51 6.97 14.55
CA CYS A 234 -27.92 7.12 14.87
C CYS A 234 -28.20 8.00 16.11
N THR A 235 -27.46 9.09 16.28
CA THR A 235 -27.59 9.99 17.44
C THR A 235 -28.84 10.87 17.35
N LYS A 236 -29.41 11.26 18.50
CA LYS A 236 -30.62 12.12 18.57
C LYS A 236 -30.44 13.46 17.88
N ASP A 237 -29.22 14.01 17.93
CA ASP A 237 -28.83 15.28 17.32
C ASP A 237 -28.32 15.13 15.87
N ARG A 238 -28.37 13.90 15.30
CA ARG A 238 -27.88 13.55 13.95
C ARG A 238 -26.42 13.93 13.71
N LYS A 239 -25.64 14.04 14.78
CA LYS A 239 -24.19 14.28 14.75
C LYS A 239 -23.48 13.00 15.13
N PRO A 240 -22.67 12.40 14.24
CA PRO A 240 -21.91 11.21 14.56
C PRO A 240 -21.04 11.41 15.82
N LYS A 241 -20.91 10.36 16.63
CA LYS A 241 -20.11 10.39 17.87
C LYS A 241 -19.14 9.23 17.92
N ILE A 242 -17.88 9.54 18.24
CA ILE A 242 -16.86 8.52 18.50
C ILE A 242 -16.97 8.11 19.98
N MET A 243 -17.12 6.81 20.25
CA MET A 243 -17.17 6.29 21.62
C MET A 243 -16.77 4.82 21.70
N ASN A 244 -16.63 4.31 22.92
CA ASN A 244 -16.39 2.89 23.13
C ASN A 244 -17.63 2.05 22.77
N ILE A 245 -17.43 0.88 22.16
CA ILE A 245 -18.51 -0.01 21.74
C ILE A 245 -19.44 -0.41 22.89
N LYS A 246 -18.92 -0.68 24.09
CA LYS A 246 -19.76 -1.07 25.24
C LYS A 246 -20.68 0.06 25.70
N GLU A 247 -20.18 1.29 25.63
CA GLU A 247 -20.98 2.46 25.94
C GLU A 247 -22.05 2.70 24.88
N ALA A 248 -21.69 2.56 23.60
CA ALA A 248 -22.61 2.69 22.49
C ALA A 248 -23.74 1.66 22.56
N GLU A 249 -23.42 0.40 22.84
CA GLU A 249 -24.43 -0.65 22.99
C GLU A 249 -25.40 -0.34 24.13
N ARG A 250 -24.91 0.13 25.28
CA ARG A 250 -25.77 0.52 26.40
C ARG A 250 -26.75 1.66 26.07
N LEU A 251 -26.34 2.57 25.20
CA LEU A 251 -27.13 3.78 24.86
C LEU A 251 -28.00 3.59 23.61
N TYR A 252 -27.64 2.68 22.72
CA TYR A 252 -28.21 2.59 21.37
C TYR A 252 -28.68 1.20 20.93
N LYS A 253 -28.36 0.12 21.64
CA LYS A 253 -29.08 -1.16 21.53
C LYS A 253 -30.28 -1.17 22.48
#